data_AF-A0ABD5MME8-F1
#
_entry.id   AF-A0ABD5MME8-F1
#
_cell.length_a   1.000
_cell.length_b   1.000
_cell.length_c   1.000
_cell.angle_alpha   90.00
_cell.angle_beta   90.00
_cell.angle_gamma   90.00
#
_symmetry.space_group_name_H-M   'P 1'
#
loop_
_entity.id
_entity.type
_entity.pdbx_description
1 polymer ?
#
loop_
_entity_poly.entity_id
_entity_poly.type
_entity_poly.pdbx_seq_one_letter_code
_entity_poly.pdbx_strand_id
1 'polypeptide(L)'
;MATEGEDSEQAEIEGSDDGKVPPPVKPTSLKRFVKQQSDMNAGGDAVEELQHHLEFVAERIWLEASKHAEDDGRKTVKERDVQHAIDEFTEPHDLIKKTVEDLDWMKRNLERQVEQSIVYAEDRYDD
;
A
#
# COMPACT_ATOMS: atom_id res chain seq x y z
N MET A 1 37.83 12.43 -48.66
CA MET A 1 37.86 12.75 -47.22
C MET A 1 37.35 11.52 -46.49
N ALA A 2 38.21 10.90 -45.67
CA ALA A 2 37.85 9.96 -44.60
C ALA A 2 36.99 10.69 -43.54
N THR A 3 36.19 10.12 -42.65
CA THR A 3 36.20 8.88 -41.83
C THR A 3 34.71 8.51 -41.52
N GLU A 4 34.27 7.25 -41.60
CA GLU A 4 34.18 6.25 -40.50
C GLU A 4 33.54 6.75 -39.18
N GLY A 5 32.60 5.96 -38.65
CA GLY A 5 32.05 6.12 -37.30
C GLY A 5 30.64 5.56 -37.12
N GLU A 6 30.51 4.23 -37.18
CA GLU A 6 29.44 3.51 -36.49
C GLU A 6 29.47 3.86 -34.99
N ASP A 7 28.33 4.01 -34.35
CA ASP A 7 28.15 3.38 -33.04
C ASP A 7 26.68 3.18 -32.71
N SER A 8 26.30 1.91 -32.72
CA SER A 8 25.03 1.43 -32.21
C SER A 8 25.21 1.21 -30.72
N GLU A 9 24.74 2.12 -29.87
CA GLU A 9 24.65 1.85 -28.44
C GLU A 9 23.43 0.95 -28.17
N GLN A 10 23.57 -0.34 -28.53
CA GLN A 10 22.95 -1.41 -27.76
C GLN A 10 23.70 -1.48 -26.44
N ALA A 11 23.13 -0.90 -25.39
CA ALA A 11 23.55 -1.22 -24.04
C ALA A 11 23.15 -2.68 -23.75
N GLU A 12 24.04 -3.60 -24.13
CA GLU A 12 24.07 -4.94 -23.57
C GLU A 12 24.35 -4.78 -22.07
N ILE A 13 23.29 -4.94 -21.27
CA ILE A 13 23.46 -5.17 -19.84
C ILE A 13 23.92 -6.62 -19.71
N GLU A 14 25.23 -6.85 -19.86
CA GLU A 14 25.90 -7.99 -19.25
C GLU A 14 25.83 -7.81 -17.74
N GLY A 15 24.75 -8.30 -17.14
CA GLY A 15 24.57 -8.37 -15.71
C GLY A 15 24.99 -9.74 -15.19
N SER A 16 26.12 -9.77 -14.48
CA SER A 16 26.58 -10.88 -13.63
C SER A 16 25.45 -11.75 -13.10
N ASP A 17 25.58 -13.08 -13.31
CA ASP A 17 24.83 -14.11 -12.59
C ASP A 17 25.31 -14.16 -11.13
N ASP A 18 24.95 -13.12 -10.39
CA ASP A 18 25.27 -12.94 -8.97
C ASP A 18 24.15 -13.53 -8.10
N GLY A 19 23.57 -14.67 -8.50
CA GLY A 19 22.50 -15.39 -7.78
C GLY A 19 21.27 -14.54 -7.39
N LYS A 20 21.16 -13.32 -7.92
CA LYS A 20 20.13 -12.35 -7.55
C LYS A 20 18.86 -12.76 -8.25
N VAL A 21 17.91 -13.28 -7.46
CA VAL A 21 16.56 -13.54 -7.94
C VAL A 21 16.05 -12.26 -8.59
N PRO A 22 15.63 -12.30 -9.87
CA PRO A 22 15.15 -11.11 -10.55
C PRO A 22 13.95 -10.54 -9.80
N PRO A 23 13.77 -9.22 -9.81
CA PRO A 23 12.69 -8.60 -9.08
C PRO A 23 11.32 -9.10 -9.59
N PRO A 24 10.33 -9.28 -8.71
CA PRO A 24 9.04 -9.87 -9.07
C PRO A 24 8.26 -8.99 -10.06
N VAL A 25 8.53 -7.68 -10.07
CA VAL A 25 7.98 -6.73 -11.02
C VAL A 25 9.13 -6.01 -11.72
N LYS A 26 9.07 -5.95 -13.06
CA LYS A 26 10.05 -5.20 -13.85
C LYS A 26 9.98 -3.71 -13.49
N PRO A 27 11.10 -3.03 -13.18
CA PRO A 27 11.11 -1.60 -12.81
C PRO A 27 10.42 -0.70 -13.86
N THR A 28 10.58 -1.01 -15.15
CA THR A 28 9.94 -0.27 -16.24
C THR A 28 8.41 -0.39 -16.24
N SER A 29 7.88 -1.54 -15.82
CA SER A 29 6.44 -1.77 -15.72
C SER A 29 5.88 -1.04 -14.50
N LEU A 30 6.57 -1.09 -13.37
CA LEU A 30 6.20 -0.36 -12.15
C LEU A 30 6.22 1.17 -12.38
N LYS A 31 7.27 1.67 -13.04
CA LYS A 31 7.38 3.09 -13.44
C LYS A 31 6.21 3.55 -14.32
N ARG A 32 5.82 2.71 -15.30
CA ARG A 32 4.67 3.00 -16.17
C ARG A 32 3.36 2.98 -15.39
N PHE A 33 3.21 2.01 -14.48
CA PHE A 33 2.03 1.88 -13.63
C PHE A 33 1.82 3.13 -12.77
N VAL A 34 2.84 3.60 -12.05
CA VAL A 34 2.71 4.80 -11.19
C VAL A 34 2.52 6.08 -11.97
N LYS A 35 3.05 6.16 -13.21
CA LYS A 35 2.82 7.29 -14.12
C LYS A 35 1.36 7.38 -14.60
N GLN A 36 0.61 6.28 -14.58
CA GLN A 36 -0.83 6.32 -14.88
C GLN A 36 -1.65 6.86 -13.71
N GLN A 37 -1.11 6.82 -12.49
CA GLN A 37 -1.79 7.30 -11.28
C GLN A 37 -1.53 8.78 -11.00
N SER A 38 -0.51 9.38 -11.62
CA SER A 38 -0.20 10.80 -11.44
C SER A 38 0.64 11.36 -12.60
N ASP A 39 0.54 12.67 -12.81
CA ASP A 39 1.36 13.39 -13.79
C ASP A 39 2.84 13.54 -13.38
N MET A 40 3.22 13.09 -12.18
CA MET A 40 4.58 13.20 -11.67
C MET A 40 5.54 12.23 -12.38
N ASN A 41 6.82 12.58 -12.42
CA ASN A 41 7.86 11.67 -12.91
C ASN A 41 8.38 10.83 -11.74
N ALA A 42 8.46 9.52 -11.91
CA ALA A 42 9.09 8.65 -10.92
C ALA A 42 10.60 8.62 -11.11
N GLY A 43 11.35 9.04 -10.09
CA GLY A 43 12.80 8.86 -10.00
C GLY A 43 13.18 7.39 -9.88
N GLY A 44 14.43 7.04 -10.21
CA GLY A 44 14.94 5.66 -10.12
C GLY A 44 14.78 5.09 -8.71
N ASP A 45 15.36 5.79 -7.73
CA ASP A 45 15.32 5.41 -6.31
C ASP A 45 13.90 5.26 -5.77
N ALA A 46 12.97 6.11 -6.22
CA ALA A 46 11.56 6.01 -5.83
C ALA A 46 10.89 4.73 -6.37
N VAL A 47 11.25 4.31 -7.59
CA VAL A 47 10.75 3.05 -8.17
C VAL A 47 11.37 1.84 -7.45
N GLU A 48 12.64 1.93 -7.08
CA GLU A 48 13.32 0.89 -6.28
C GLU A 48 12.69 0.73 -4.90
N GLU A 49 12.42 1.83 -4.20
CA GLU A 49 11.78 1.80 -2.88
C GLU A 49 10.36 1.20 -2.95
N LEU A 50 9.59 1.56 -3.98
CA LEU A 50 8.28 0.97 -4.23
C LEU A 50 8.37 -0.54 -4.50
N GLN A 51 9.38 -0.96 -5.24
CA GLN A 51 9.59 -2.38 -5.53
C GLN A 51 9.93 -3.16 -4.26
N HIS A 52 10.79 -2.63 -3.41
CA HIS A 52 11.13 -3.22 -2.12
C HIS A 52 9.88 -3.37 -1.23
N HIS A 53 9.01 -2.36 -1.19
CA HIS A 53 7.76 -2.43 -0.44
C HIS A 53 6.77 -3.45 -1.02
N LEU A 54 6.69 -3.57 -2.35
CA LEU A 54 5.86 -4.59 -3.00
C LEU A 54 6.35 -6.01 -2.67
N GLU A 55 7.66 -6.23 -2.68
CA GLU A 55 8.28 -7.48 -2.27
C GLU A 55 7.95 -7.81 -0.80
N PHE A 56 8.15 -6.85 0.09
CA PHE A 56 7.85 -7.00 1.51
C PHE A 56 6.38 -7.37 1.76
N VAL A 57 5.44 -6.65 1.14
CA VAL A 57 4.00 -6.91 1.32
C VAL A 57 3.62 -8.26 0.72
N ALA A 58 4.12 -8.59 -0.48
CA ALA A 58 3.85 -9.87 -1.11
C ALA A 58 4.36 -11.05 -0.28
N GLU A 59 5.56 -10.94 0.32
CA GLU A 59 6.11 -11.96 1.21
C GLU A 59 5.22 -12.16 2.44
N ARG A 60 4.78 -11.07 3.09
CA ARG A 60 3.93 -11.16 4.28
C ARG A 60 2.58 -11.82 3.99
N ILE A 61 1.92 -11.41 2.91
CA ILE A 61 0.66 -12.02 2.47
C ILE A 61 0.87 -13.50 2.17
N TRP A 62 1.96 -13.85 1.49
CA TRP A 62 2.26 -15.24 1.15
C TRP A 62 2.50 -16.12 2.38
N LEU A 63 3.23 -15.62 3.38
CA LEU A 63 3.49 -16.36 4.62
C LEU A 63 2.20 -16.64 5.39
N GLU A 64 1.31 -15.65 5.53
CA GLU A 64 0.03 -15.86 6.23
C GLU A 64 -0.90 -16.78 5.43
N ALA A 65 -0.99 -16.59 4.10
CA ALA A 65 -1.77 -17.49 3.24
C ALA A 65 -1.25 -18.95 3.29
N SER A 66 0.07 -19.12 3.39
CA SER A 66 0.70 -20.44 3.55
C SER A 66 0.31 -21.09 4.87
N LYS A 67 0.32 -20.32 5.96
CA LYS A 67 -0.12 -20.77 7.28
C LYS A 67 -1.58 -21.22 7.28
N HIS A 68 -2.50 -20.45 6.66
CA HIS A 68 -3.89 -20.88 6.51
C HIS A 68 -4.03 -22.19 5.70
N ALA A 69 -3.23 -22.36 4.65
CA ALA A 69 -3.24 -23.60 3.88
C ALA A 69 -2.72 -24.79 4.70
N GLU A 70 -1.67 -24.58 5.51
CA GLU A 70 -1.10 -25.59 6.41
C GLU A 70 -2.07 -25.98 7.54
N ASP A 71 -2.76 -24.99 8.15
CA ASP A 71 -3.77 -25.22 9.18
C ASP A 71 -4.95 -26.05 8.65
N ASP A 72 -5.28 -25.89 7.36
CA ASP A 72 -6.26 -26.70 6.63
C ASP A 72 -5.72 -28.09 6.20
N GLY A 73 -4.47 -28.43 6.52
CA GLY A 73 -3.81 -29.68 6.12
C GLY A 73 -3.47 -29.76 4.63
N ARG A 74 -3.41 -28.62 3.93
CA ARG A 74 -3.12 -28.54 2.49
C ARG A 74 -1.67 -28.13 2.25
N LYS A 75 -1.10 -28.64 1.15
CA LYS A 75 0.24 -28.25 0.66
C LYS A 75 0.20 -27.20 -0.45
N THR A 76 -1.00 -26.70 -0.76
CA THR A 76 -1.22 -25.77 -1.86
C THR A 76 -2.06 -24.62 -1.36
N VAL A 77 -1.48 -23.42 -1.43
CA VAL A 77 -2.16 -22.16 -1.20
C VAL A 77 -3.17 -21.94 -2.32
N LYS A 78 -4.41 -21.62 -1.94
CA LYS A 78 -5.50 -21.28 -2.85
C LYS A 78 -5.75 -19.78 -2.79
N GLU A 79 -6.43 -19.26 -3.82
CA GLU A 79 -6.85 -17.86 -3.90
C GLU A 79 -7.54 -17.36 -2.61
N ARG A 80 -8.43 -18.17 -2.04
CA ARG A 80 -9.12 -17.83 -0.78
C ARG A 80 -8.17 -17.59 0.40
N ASP A 81 -7.02 -18.27 0.43
CA ASP A 81 -6.05 -18.15 1.53
C ASP A 81 -5.29 -16.82 1.38
N VAL A 82 -5.00 -16.43 0.14
CA VAL A 82 -4.40 -15.14 -0.19
C VAL A 82 -5.36 -14.00 0.11
N GLN A 83 -6.64 -14.14 -0.27
CA GLN A 83 -7.64 -13.12 0.05
C GLN A 83 -7.83 -12.97 1.55
N HIS A 84 -7.90 -14.09 2.29
CA HIS A 84 -8.00 -14.04 3.75
C HIS A 84 -6.80 -13.34 4.39
N ALA A 85 -5.58 -13.64 3.93
CA ALA A 85 -4.38 -12.95 4.40
C ALA A 85 -4.39 -11.44 4.10
N ILE A 86 -4.94 -11.02 2.95
CA ILE A 86 -5.13 -9.61 2.61
C ILE A 86 -6.16 -8.96 3.55
N ASP A 87 -7.27 -9.65 3.81
CA ASP A 87 -8.33 -9.17 4.69
C ASP A 87 -7.78 -9.01 6.12
N GLU A 88 -7.05 -10.00 6.66
CA GLU A 88 -6.40 -9.90 7.98
C GLU A 88 -5.38 -8.76 8.05
N PHE A 89 -4.68 -8.48 6.94
CA PHE A 89 -3.72 -7.38 6.87
C PHE A 89 -4.41 -6.00 6.82
N THR A 90 -5.59 -5.90 6.19
CA THR A 90 -6.26 -4.62 5.92
C THR A 90 -7.35 -4.27 6.92
N GLU A 91 -8.07 -5.27 7.44
CA GLU A 91 -9.22 -5.10 8.36
C GLU A 91 -8.90 -4.26 9.60
N PRO A 92 -7.75 -4.42 10.30
CA PRO A 92 -7.45 -3.59 11.46
C PRO A 92 -7.40 -2.09 11.12
N HIS A 93 -6.91 -1.74 9.93
CA HIS A 93 -6.83 -0.36 9.48
C HIS A 93 -8.21 0.22 9.17
N ASP A 94 -9.06 -0.56 8.52
CA ASP A 94 -10.45 -0.19 8.26
C ASP A 94 -11.25 -0.01 9.55
N LEU A 95 -11.02 -0.89 10.54
CA LEU A 95 -11.67 -0.81 11.85
C LEU A 95 -11.26 0.46 12.62
N ILE A 96 -9.98 0.83 12.57
CA ILE A 96 -9.49 2.07 13.16
C ILE A 96 -10.18 3.27 12.51
N LYS A 97 -10.22 3.32 11.17
CA LYS A 97 -10.85 4.41 10.43
C LYS A 97 -12.32 4.57 10.80
N LYS A 98 -13.07 3.46 10.82
CA LYS A 98 -14.48 3.45 11.22
C LYS A 98 -14.68 3.92 12.67
N THR A 99 -13.81 3.47 13.58
CA THR A 99 -13.88 3.88 15.00
C THR A 99 -13.68 5.37 15.16
N VAL A 100 -12.76 5.97 14.39
CA VAL A 100 -12.55 7.43 14.39
C VAL A 100 -13.80 8.17 13.92
N GLU A 101 -14.46 7.69 12.86
CA GLU A 101 -15.72 8.28 12.36
C GLU A 101 -16.84 8.20 13.41
N ASP A 102 -16.96 7.06 14.10
CA ASP A 102 -17.94 6.88 15.17
C ASP A 102 -17.68 7.82 16.36
N LEU A 103 -16.41 8.00 16.76
CA LEU A 103 -16.02 8.93 17.82
C LEU A 103 -16.33 10.39 17.45
N ASP A 104 -16.08 10.78 16.20
CA ASP A 104 -16.43 12.11 15.71
C ASP A 104 -17.94 12.36 15.72
N TRP A 105 -18.72 11.35 15.35
CA TRP A 105 -20.18 11.42 15.46
C TRP A 105 -20.63 11.60 16.91
N MET A 106 -20.07 10.81 17.83
CA MET A 106 -20.38 10.92 19.27
C MET A 106 -20.02 12.29 19.82
N LYS A 107 -18.84 12.82 19.48
CA LYS A 107 -18.39 14.16 19.87
C LYS A 107 -19.41 15.23 19.45
N ARG A 108 -19.80 15.25 18.17
CA ARG A 108 -20.81 16.21 17.65
C ARG A 108 -22.15 16.07 18.36
N ASN A 109 -22.53 14.85 18.74
CA ASN A 109 -23.78 14.60 19.44
C ASN A 109 -23.74 15.15 20.87
N LEU A 110 -22.61 14.99 21.57
CA LEU A 110 -22.38 15.57 22.89
C LEU A 110 -22.33 17.10 22.84
N GLU A 111 -21.63 17.69 21.86
CA GLU A 111 -21.60 19.15 21.65
C GLU A 111 -23.01 19.71 21.47
N ARG A 112 -23.85 19.06 20.63
CA ARG A 112 -25.25 19.45 20.46
C ARG A 112 -26.06 19.36 21.76
N GLN A 113 -25.82 18.35 22.59
CA GLN A 113 -26.51 18.22 23.88
C GLN A 113 -26.08 19.31 24.86
N VAL A 114 -24.80 19.70 24.84
CA VAL A 114 -24.30 20.82 25.64
C VAL A 114 -24.94 22.13 25.20
N GLU A 115 -24.99 22.41 23.89
CA GLU A 115 -25.67 23.59 23.33
C GLU A 115 -27.16 23.66 23.72
N GLN A 116 -27.83 22.51 23.77
CA GLN A 116 -29.25 22.42 24.14
C GLN A 116 -29.48 22.39 25.66
N SER A 117 -28.41 22.24 26.46
CA SER A 117 -28.52 22.11 27.90
C SER A 117 -28.90 23.43 28.54
N ILE A 118 -29.98 23.44 29.32
CA ILE A 118 -30.39 24.59 30.13
C ILE A 118 -29.40 24.93 31.26
N VAL A 119 -28.45 24.03 31.56
CA VAL A 119 -27.44 24.21 32.61
C VAL A 119 -26.16 24.83 32.06
N TYR A 120 -25.85 24.57 30.79
CA TYR A 120 -24.59 24.97 30.14
C TYR A 120 -24.78 25.92 28.95
N ALA A 121 -26.01 26.26 28.57
CA ALA A 121 -26.29 27.36 27.65
C ALA A 121 -25.93 28.68 28.35
N GLU A 122 -24.67 29.09 28.19
CA GLU A 122 -24.23 30.46 28.42
C GLU A 122 -25.24 31.41 27.73
N ASP A 123 -25.64 32.48 28.43
CA ASP A 123 -26.55 33.56 27.99
C ASP A 123 -28.05 33.51 28.38
N ARG A 124 -28.50 32.76 29.39
CA ARG A 124 -29.90 32.90 29.89
C ARG A 124 -30.12 33.81 31.11
N TYR A 125 -29.07 34.39 31.70
CA TYR A 125 -29.19 35.16 32.95
C TYR A 125 -28.44 36.51 32.99
N ASP A 126 -28.00 37.04 31.85
CA ASP A 126 -27.36 38.37 31.76
C ASP A 126 -28.23 39.40 30.99
N ASP A 127 -29.51 39.51 31.35
CA ASP A 127 -30.38 40.66 30.99
C ASP A 127 -31.24 41.10 32.18
#